data_AF-A0A0N4WCG7-F1
#
_entry.id   AF-A0A0N4WCG7-F1
#
_cell.length_a   1.000
_cell.length_b   1.000
_cell.length_c   1.000
_cell.angle_alpha   90.00
_cell.angle_beta   90.00
_cell.angle_gamma   90.00
#
_symmetry.space_group_name_H-M   'P 1'
#
loop_
_entity.id
_entity.type
_entity.pdbx_description
1 polymer ?
#
loop_
_entity_poly.entity_id
_entity_poly.type
_entity_poly.pdbx_seq_one_letter_code
_entity_poly.pdbx_strand_id
1 'polypeptide(L)'
;MFDVHVIAWIWCGLCAGASILVANLKRKTHPRDAAENNAEFRGLQRRFLFPYLVVLFSESLQAPYLYAFFYDLHYLPSQIAVLYVVGLISNMVFSFYCVHLSARYGRRALCLLCITAGVFGCGCKLSTSFVVLFIGRILDGLFAALVTSPFHQW
;
A
#
# COMPACT_ATOMS: atom_id res chain seq x y z
N MET A 1 8.02 8.31 -32.72
CA MET A 1 7.55 8.65 -31.37
C MET A 1 7.08 7.34 -30.77
N PHE A 2 7.84 6.74 -29.84
CA PHE A 2 7.39 5.51 -29.18
C PHE A 2 6.26 5.90 -28.22
N ASP A 3 5.06 5.37 -28.43
CA ASP A 3 3.93 5.59 -27.53
C ASP A 3 4.28 5.08 -26.13
N VAL A 4 4.32 5.99 -25.17
CA VAL A 4 4.62 5.72 -23.75
C VAL A 4 3.69 4.63 -23.20
N HIS A 5 2.47 4.54 -23.75
CA HIS A 5 1.51 3.48 -23.47
C HIS A 5 2.02 2.09 -23.85
N VAL A 6 2.64 1.92 -25.02
CA VAL A 6 3.14 0.62 -25.50
C VAL A 6 4.26 0.11 -24.59
N ILE A 7 5.16 1.00 -24.17
CA ILE A 7 6.23 0.68 -23.22
C ILE A 7 5.64 0.25 -21.86
N ALA A 8 4.61 0.96 -21.37
CA ALA A 8 3.92 0.61 -20.12
C ALA A 8 3.24 -0.77 -20.20
N TRP A 9 2.57 -1.10 -21.30
CA TRP A 9 1.94 -2.41 -21.50
C TRP A 9 2.96 -3.55 -21.54
N ILE A 10 4.07 -3.36 -22.26
CA ILE A 10 5.17 -4.33 -22.33
C ILE A 10 5.76 -4.57 -20.95
N TRP A 11 6.01 -3.50 -20.19
CA TRP A 11 6.58 -3.60 -18.84
C TRP A 11 5.64 -4.31 -17.86
N CYS A 12 4.35 -3.99 -17.90
CA CYS A 12 3.32 -4.70 -17.12
C CYS A 12 3.29 -6.20 -17.44
N GLY A 13 3.31 -6.57 -18.72
CA GLY A 13 3.33 -7.98 -19.15
C GLY A 13 4.58 -8.71 -18.66
N LEU A 14 5.74 -8.06 -18.73
CA LEU A 14 7.02 -8.63 -18.31
C LEU A 14 7.10 -8.82 -16.78
N CYS A 15 6.63 -7.85 -15.99
CA CYS A 15 6.53 -7.97 -14.54
C CYS A 15 5.54 -9.04 -14.10
N ALA A 16 4.39 -9.16 -14.77
CA ALA A 16 3.40 -10.22 -14.49
C ALA A 16 3.97 -11.60 -14.82
N GLY A 17 4.62 -11.76 -15.98
CA GLY A 17 5.27 -12.99 -16.40
C GLY A 17 6.39 -13.42 -15.45
N ALA A 18 7.25 -12.49 -15.04
CA ALA A 18 8.32 -12.75 -14.07
C ALA A 18 7.75 -13.16 -12.70
N SER A 19 6.69 -12.50 -12.22
CA SER A 19 6.04 -12.85 -10.95
C SER A 19 5.42 -14.25 -10.97
N ILE A 20 4.78 -14.62 -12.08
CA ILE A 20 4.22 -15.98 -12.29
C ILE A 20 5.34 -17.02 -12.34
N LEU A 21 6.43 -16.72 -13.05
CA LEU A 21 7.58 -17.61 -13.13
C LEU A 21 8.20 -17.84 -11.73
N VAL A 22 8.45 -16.78 -10.97
CA VAL A 22 8.99 -16.87 -9.61
C VAL A 22 8.03 -17.63 -8.68
N ALA A 23 6.72 -17.40 -8.78
CA ALA A 23 5.73 -18.14 -8.00
C ALA A 23 5.74 -19.63 -8.34
N ASN A 24 5.84 -19.99 -9.62
CA ASN A 24 5.93 -21.38 -10.07
C ASN A 24 7.25 -22.04 -9.66
N LEU A 25 8.36 -21.30 -9.70
CA LEU A 25 9.66 -21.78 -9.24
C LEU A 25 9.62 -22.03 -7.73
N LYS A 26 9.14 -21.07 -6.91
CA LYS A 26 8.97 -21.26 -5.46
C LYS A 26 8.07 -22.45 -5.12
N ARG A 27 6.99 -22.65 -5.88
CA ARG A 27 6.07 -23.79 -5.70
C ARG A 27 6.71 -25.15 -6.01
N LYS A 28 7.72 -25.18 -6.88
CA LYS A 28 8.53 -26.39 -7.15
C LYS A 28 9.59 -26.63 -6.08
N THR A 29 10.19 -25.58 -5.53
CA THR A 29 11.30 -25.69 -4.57
C THR A 29 10.82 -25.91 -3.13
N HIS A 30 9.64 -25.42 -2.76
CA HIS A 30 9.08 -25.61 -1.43
C HIS A 30 7.98 -26.68 -1.48
N PRO A 31 8.21 -27.93 -1.00
CA PRO A 31 7.11 -28.84 -0.74
C PRO A 31 6.15 -28.16 0.25
N ARG A 32 4.83 -28.32 0.04
CA ARG A 32 3.82 -27.75 0.93
C ARG A 32 4.07 -28.24 2.34
N ASP A 33 4.37 -27.33 3.25
CA ASP A 33 4.51 -27.67 4.67
C ASP A 33 3.20 -28.27 5.19
N ALA A 34 3.28 -29.24 6.11
CA ALA A 34 2.11 -29.87 6.71
C ALA A 34 1.12 -28.86 7.35
N ALA A 35 1.60 -27.65 7.68
CA ALA A 35 0.79 -26.52 8.15
C ALA A 35 -0.14 -25.90 7.07
N GLU A 36 0.23 -25.93 5.78
CA GLU A 36 -0.61 -25.44 4.67
C GLU A 36 -1.82 -26.36 4.38
N ASN A 37 -1.76 -27.61 4.86
CA ASN A 37 -2.82 -28.59 4.64
C ASN A 37 -3.95 -28.50 5.69
N ASN A 38 -3.79 -27.67 6.72
CA ASN A 38 -4.87 -27.36 7.66
C ASN A 38 -5.92 -26.47 7.00
N ALA A 39 -7.14 -27.00 6.81
CA ALA A 39 -8.26 -26.27 6.24
C ALA A 39 -8.59 -24.99 7.00
N GLU A 40 -8.44 -25.01 8.34
CA GLU A 40 -8.61 -23.87 9.23
C GLU A 40 -7.62 -22.73 8.93
N PHE A 41 -6.35 -23.06 8.66
CA PHE A 41 -5.32 -22.08 8.32
C PHE A 41 -5.59 -21.43 6.96
N ARG A 42 -6.05 -22.21 5.97
CA ARG A 42 -6.44 -21.68 4.65
C ARG A 42 -7.69 -20.80 4.69
N GLY A 43 -8.66 -21.15 5.54
CA GLY A 43 -9.85 -20.33 5.78
C GLY A 43 -9.50 -18.98 6.37
N LEU A 44 -8.61 -18.97 7.38
CA LEU A 44 -8.04 -17.76 7.96
C LEU A 44 -7.29 -16.95 6.90
N GLN A 45 -6.35 -17.57 6.19
CA GLN A 45 -5.53 -16.90 5.18
C GLN A 45 -6.38 -16.22 4.12
N ARG A 46 -7.40 -16.87 3.54
CA ARG A 46 -8.29 -16.23 2.54
C ARG A 46 -9.06 -15.05 3.11
N ARG A 47 -9.55 -15.16 4.33
CA ARG A 47 -10.34 -14.10 4.99
C ARG A 47 -9.50 -12.85 5.31
N PHE A 48 -8.20 -13.01 5.51
CA PHE A 48 -7.26 -11.91 5.70
C PHE A 48 -6.63 -11.41 4.39
N LEU A 49 -6.33 -12.30 3.45
CA LEU A 49 -5.66 -11.98 2.20
C LEU A 49 -6.57 -11.16 1.27
N PHE A 50 -7.87 -11.48 1.22
CA PHE A 50 -8.82 -10.74 0.39
C PHE A 50 -8.88 -9.23 0.72
N PRO A 51 -9.17 -8.79 1.97
CA PRO A 51 -9.19 -7.36 2.30
C PRO A 51 -7.81 -6.72 2.14
N TYR A 52 -6.73 -7.46 2.41
CA TYR A 52 -5.37 -6.96 2.19
C TYR A 52 -5.08 -6.64 0.72
N LEU A 53 -5.43 -7.54 -0.22
CA LEU A 53 -5.26 -7.29 -1.66
C LEU A 53 -6.11 -6.11 -2.13
N VAL A 54 -7.33 -5.97 -1.63
CA VAL A 54 -8.21 -4.84 -1.99
C VAL A 54 -7.58 -3.51 -1.57
N VAL A 55 -7.04 -3.44 -0.36
CA VAL A 55 -6.34 -2.24 0.14
C VAL A 55 -5.09 -1.96 -0.70
N LEU A 56 -4.27 -2.99 -0.97
CA LEU A 56 -3.06 -2.84 -1.77
C LEU A 56 -3.36 -2.38 -3.21
N PHE A 57 -4.45 -2.89 -3.79
CA PHE A 57 -4.92 -2.48 -5.10
C PHE A 57 -5.38 -1.02 -5.10
N SER A 58 -6.13 -0.61 -4.08
CA SER A 58 -6.56 0.78 -3.90
C SER A 58 -5.39 1.75 -3.81
N GLU A 59 -4.35 1.43 -3.01
CA GLU A 59 -3.14 2.25 -2.88
C GLU A 59 -2.37 2.35 -4.19
N SER A 60 -2.30 1.24 -4.94
CA SER A 60 -1.64 1.19 -6.23
C SER A 60 -2.33 2.05 -7.28
N LEU A 61 -3.68 2.09 -7.26
CA LEU A 61 -4.44 3.00 -8.11
C LEU A 61 -4.31 4.46 -7.64
N GLN A 62 -4.28 4.71 -6.34
CA GLN A 62 -4.20 6.06 -5.82
C GLN A 62 -2.93 6.79 -6.28
N ALA A 63 -1.78 6.12 -6.33
CA ALA A 63 -0.49 6.73 -6.70
C ALA A 63 -0.49 7.54 -8.03
N PRO A 64 -1.02 7.01 -9.16
CA PRO A 64 -1.12 7.78 -10.41
C PRO A 64 -2.25 8.81 -10.43
N TYR A 65 -3.43 8.54 -9.85
CA TYR A 65 -4.56 9.48 -9.86
C TYR A 65 -4.32 10.73 -9.01
N LEU A 66 -3.45 10.62 -8.01
CA LEU A 66 -3.14 11.67 -7.05
C LEU A 66 -2.48 12.89 -7.70
N TYR A 67 -1.68 12.70 -8.77
CA TYR A 67 -1.14 13.81 -9.55
C TYR A 67 -2.25 14.55 -10.31
N ALA A 68 -3.13 13.81 -11.00
CA ALA A 68 -4.26 14.39 -11.74
C ALA A 68 -5.20 15.17 -10.81
N PHE A 69 -5.49 14.61 -9.63
CA PHE A 69 -6.31 15.27 -8.61
C PHE A 69 -5.73 16.62 -8.15
N PHE A 70 -4.43 16.68 -7.90
CA PHE A 70 -3.80 17.94 -7.51
C PHE A 70 -3.67 18.95 -8.65
N TYR A 71 -3.54 18.46 -9.88
CA TYR A 71 -3.57 19.30 -11.07
C TYR A 71 -4.95 19.94 -11.25
N ASP A 72 -6.03 19.18 -11.07
CA ASP A 72 -7.41 19.70 -11.13
C ASP A 72 -7.69 20.75 -10.04
N LEU A 73 -7.04 20.62 -8.88
CA LEU A 73 -7.09 21.59 -7.77
C LEU A 73 -6.27 22.88 -8.02
N HIS A 74 -5.67 23.04 -9.20
CA HIS A 74 -4.89 24.23 -9.61
C HIS A 74 -3.64 24.48 -8.75
N TYR A 75 -3.07 23.44 -8.14
CA TYR A 75 -1.81 23.56 -7.40
C TYR A 75 -0.61 23.71 -8.33
N LEU A 76 0.42 24.42 -7.87
CA LEU A 76 1.67 24.53 -8.61
C LEU A 76 2.41 23.18 -8.60
N PRO A 77 3.17 22.83 -9.66
CA PRO A 77 3.95 21.60 -9.71
C PRO A 77 4.93 21.43 -8.53
N SER A 78 5.48 22.55 -8.02
CA SER A 78 6.36 22.56 -6.85
C SER A 78 5.65 22.13 -5.57
N GLN A 79 4.40 22.56 -5.37
CA GLN A 79 3.58 22.19 -4.22
C GLN A 79 3.19 20.70 -4.28
N ILE A 80 2.85 20.20 -5.47
CA ILE A 80 2.57 18.78 -5.71
C ILE A 80 3.78 17.92 -5.35
N ALA A 81 4.98 18.32 -5.80
CA ALA A 81 6.21 17.61 -5.49
C ALA A 81 6.47 17.53 -3.98
N VAL A 82 6.25 18.62 -3.24
CA VAL A 82 6.38 18.63 -1.77
C VAL A 82 5.40 17.63 -1.12
N LEU A 83 4.15 17.58 -1.55
CA LEU A 83 3.16 16.63 -1.02
C LEU A 83 3.54 15.18 -1.29
N TYR A 84 4.12 14.88 -2.47
CA TYR A 84 4.64 13.56 -2.79
C TYR A 84 5.82 13.18 -1.89
N VAL A 85 6.81 14.07 -1.78
CA VAL A 85 8.02 13.83 -0.97
C VAL A 85 7.65 13.63 0.50
N VAL A 86 6.75 14.44 1.05
CA VAL A 86 6.29 14.31 2.44
C VAL A 86 5.57 12.98 2.67
N GLY A 87 4.72 12.54 1.74
CA GLY A 87 4.07 11.23 1.82
C GLY A 87 5.10 10.08 1.84
N LEU A 88 6.12 10.16 0.99
CA LEU A 88 7.19 9.15 0.93
C LEU A 88 8.06 9.14 2.20
N ILE A 89 8.51 10.31 2.67
CA ILE A 89 9.31 10.43 3.90
C ILE A 89 8.50 9.92 5.10
N SER A 90 7.24 10.33 5.20
CA SER A 90 6.31 9.88 6.23
C SER A 90 6.21 8.35 6.25
N ASN A 91 5.99 7.73 5.09
CA ASN A 91 5.94 6.28 4.97
C ASN A 91 7.24 5.60 5.44
N MET A 92 8.41 6.12 5.08
CA MET A 92 9.69 5.54 5.53
C MET A 92 9.87 5.63 7.05
N VAL A 93 9.59 6.80 7.64
CA VAL A 93 9.71 7.01 9.08
C VAL A 93 8.74 6.11 9.85
N PHE A 94 7.47 6.06 9.42
CA PHE A 94 6.49 5.21 10.07
C PHE A 94 6.75 3.73 9.84
N SER A 95 7.31 3.32 8.69
CA SER A 95 7.68 1.91 8.45
C SER A 95 8.72 1.44 9.47
N PHE A 96 9.72 2.26 9.77
CA PHE A 96 10.70 1.95 10.82
C PHE A 96 10.03 1.86 12.20
N TYR A 97 9.15 2.80 12.52
CA TYR A 97 8.44 2.80 13.80
C TYR A 97 7.46 1.62 13.93
N CYS A 98 6.82 1.20 12.84
CA CYS A 98 5.89 0.08 12.81
C CYS A 98 6.54 -1.24 13.19
N VAL A 99 7.82 -1.44 12.85
CA VAL A 99 8.59 -2.63 13.29
C VAL A 99 8.72 -2.67 14.81
N HIS A 100 8.92 -1.52 15.46
CA HIS A 100 8.99 -1.45 16.92
C HIS A 100 7.60 -1.53 17.56
N LEU A 101 6.60 -0.93 16.90
CA LEU A 101 5.21 -0.93 17.35
C LEU A 101 4.59 -2.32 17.28
N SER A 102 4.93 -3.12 16.26
CA SER A 102 4.42 -4.49 16.11
C SER A 102 4.93 -5.44 17.19
N ALA A 103 6.14 -5.19 17.70
CA ALA A 103 6.69 -5.95 18.81
C ALA A 103 6.00 -5.63 20.15
N ARG A 104 5.45 -4.41 20.32
CA ARG A 104 4.94 -3.92 21.61
C ARG A 104 3.42 -3.84 21.69
N TYR A 105 2.75 -3.54 20.58
CA TYR A 105 1.30 -3.40 20.50
C TYR A 105 0.70 -4.61 19.80
N GLY A 106 -0.33 -5.20 20.42
CA GLY A 106 -1.02 -6.35 19.86
C GLY A 106 -1.65 -6.06 18.49
N ARG A 107 -1.81 -7.10 17.68
CA ARG A 107 -2.31 -7.04 16.29
C ARG A 107 -3.66 -6.32 16.14
N ARG A 108 -4.53 -6.37 17.15
CA ARG A 108 -5.82 -5.65 17.14
C ARG A 108 -5.65 -4.13 17.13
N ALA A 109 -4.68 -3.60 17.89
CA ALA A 109 -4.43 -2.16 17.95
C ALA A 109 -3.90 -1.63 16.62
N LEU A 110 -3.03 -2.38 15.94
CA LEU A 110 -2.52 -2.01 14.62
C LEU A 110 -3.62 -1.99 13.55
N CYS A 111 -4.53 -2.97 13.54
CA CYS A 111 -5.66 -2.97 12.62
C CYS A 111 -6.58 -1.76 12.84
N LEU A 112 -6.87 -1.42 14.10
CA LEU A 112 -7.67 -0.22 14.42
C LEU A 112 -6.96 1.06 13.96
N LEU A 113 -5.66 1.18 14.25
CA LEU A 113 -4.85 2.32 13.80
C LEU A 113 -4.88 2.46 12.27
N CYS A 114 -4.74 1.35 11.55
CA CYS A 114 -4.81 1.30 10.10
C CYS A 114 -6.17 1.79 9.57
N ILE A 115 -7.28 1.28 10.11
CA ILE A 115 -8.63 1.72 9.71
C ILE A 115 -8.83 3.21 10.02
N THR A 116 -8.42 3.67 11.19
CA THR A 116 -8.57 5.09 11.56
C THR A 116 -7.74 6.00 10.65
N ALA A 117 -6.49 5.65 10.36
CA ALA A 117 -5.62 6.41 9.47
C ALA A 117 -6.22 6.47 8.05
N GLY A 118 -6.77 5.37 7.54
CA GLY A 118 -7.44 5.34 6.25
C GLY A 118 -8.69 6.21 6.18
N VAL A 119 -9.57 6.15 7.19
CA VAL A 119 -10.79 6.99 7.26
C VAL A 119 -10.43 8.47 7.33
N PHE A 120 -9.46 8.85 8.18
CA PHE A 120 -9.00 10.22 8.27
C PHE A 120 -8.29 10.69 6.99
N GLY A 121 -7.47 9.83 6.36
CA GLY A 121 -6.82 10.13 5.07
C GLY A 121 -7.83 10.38 3.94
N CYS A 122 -8.87 9.55 3.86
CA CYS A 122 -9.99 9.78 2.94
C CYS A 122 -10.77 11.07 3.25
N GLY A 123 -11.04 11.34 4.52
CA GLY A 123 -11.70 12.58 4.95
C GLY A 123 -10.89 13.84 4.59
N CYS A 124 -9.57 13.79 4.69
CA CYS A 124 -8.70 14.92 4.34
C CYS A 124 -8.73 15.24 2.83
N LYS A 125 -8.95 14.23 1.97
CA LYS A 125 -9.07 14.42 0.50
C LYS A 125 -10.33 15.20 0.09
N LEU A 126 -11.33 15.31 0.97
CA LEU A 126 -12.55 16.09 0.71
C LEU A 126 -12.34 17.61 0.88
N SER A 127 -11.25 18.02 1.53
CA SER A 127 -10.94 19.44 1.74
C SER A 127 -10.06 19.98 0.62
N THR A 128 -10.24 21.25 0.26
CA THR A 128 -9.40 21.99 -0.71
C THR A 128 -8.25 22.76 -0.04
N SER A 129 -8.10 22.65 1.28
CA SER A 129 -7.06 23.36 2.03
C SER A 129 -5.73 22.62 1.99
N PHE A 130 -4.67 23.31 1.56
CA PHE A 130 -3.31 22.75 1.44
C PHE A 130 -2.81 22.08 2.74
N VAL A 131 -3.11 22.67 3.90
CA VAL A 131 -2.71 22.12 5.20
C VAL A 131 -3.41 20.80 5.50
N VAL A 132 -4.69 20.69 5.12
CA VAL A 132 -5.46 19.46 5.32
C VAL A 132 -4.95 18.36 4.39
N LEU A 133 -4.62 18.70 3.13
CA LEU A 133 -3.96 17.77 2.21
C LEU A 133 -2.60 17.30 2.73
N PHE A 134 -1.81 18.21 3.33
CA PHE A 134 -0.51 17.90 3.91
C PHE A 134 -0.62 16.91 5.06
N ILE A 135 -1.55 17.16 5.99
CA ILE A 135 -1.86 16.24 7.09
C ILE A 135 -2.35 14.89 6.52
N GLY A 136 -3.25 14.93 5.53
CA GLY A 136 -3.73 13.76 4.82
C GLY A 136 -2.59 12.92 4.21
N ARG A 137 -1.54 13.55 3.68
CA ARG A 137 -0.35 12.84 3.17
C ARG A 137 0.47 12.17 4.25
N ILE A 138 0.59 12.79 5.42
CA ILE A 138 1.24 12.15 6.57
C ILE A 138 0.46 10.90 7.00
N LEU A 139 -0.87 11.01 7.07
CA LEU A 139 -1.80 9.92 7.39
C LEU A 139 -1.78 8.79 6.34
N ASP A 140 -1.78 9.12 5.06
CA ASP A 140 -1.65 8.14 3.96
C ASP A 140 -0.30 7.39 4.09
N GLY A 141 0.80 8.10 4.43
CA GLY A 141 2.10 7.46 4.69
C GLY A 141 2.08 6.51 5.89
N LEU A 142 1.39 6.90 6.97
CA LEU A 142 1.19 6.02 8.13
C LEU A 142 0.36 4.77 7.76
N PHE A 143 -0.70 4.96 6.97
CA PHE A 143 -1.53 3.87 6.48
C PHE A 143 -0.72 2.87 5.64
N ALA A 144 0.05 3.34 4.67
CA ALA A 144 0.92 2.50 3.83
C ALA A 144 1.95 1.71 4.66
N ALA A 145 2.58 2.35 5.66
CA ALA A 145 3.51 1.69 6.58
C ALA A 145 2.84 0.58 7.40
N LEU A 146 1.62 0.83 7.90
CA LEU A 146 0.83 -0.13 8.67
C LEU A 146 0.22 -1.25 7.82
N VAL A 147 0.04 -1.05 6.53
CA VAL A 147 -0.39 -2.11 5.62
C VAL A 147 0.80 -3.04 5.31
N THR A 148 2.00 -2.50 5.15
CA THR A 148 3.18 -3.30 4.76
C THR A 148 3.86 -4.03 5.92
N SER A 149 3.78 -3.54 7.16
CA SER A 149 4.51 -4.11 8.31
C SER A 149 3.87 -5.36 8.96
N PRO A 150 2.66 -5.30 9.55
CA PRO A 150 2.06 -6.41 10.27
C PRO A 150 1.52 -7.52 9.36
N PHE A 151 1.27 -7.28 8.08
CA PHE A 151 0.70 -8.28 7.17
C PHE A 151 1.74 -9.24 6.58
N HIS A 152 3.03 -8.94 6.71
CA HIS A 152 4.11 -9.77 6.16
C HIS A 152 4.67 -10.80 7.16
N GLN A 153 4.25 -10.76 8.43
CA GLN A 153 4.81 -11.55 9.54
C GLN A 153 3.90 -12.70 10.02
N TRP A 154 3.00 -13.17 9.16
CA TRP A 154 2.11 -14.30 9.44
C TRP A 154 2.47 -15.52 8.61
#